data_AF-A0AAD7KEM5-F1
#
_entry.id   AF-A0AAD7KEM5-F1
#
_cell.length_a   1.000
_cell.length_b   1.000
_cell.length_c   1.000
_cell.angle_alpha   90.00
_cell.angle_beta   90.00
_cell.angle_gamma   90.00
#
_symmetry.space_group_name_H-M   'P 1'
#
loop_
_entity.id
_entity.type
_entity.pdbx_description
1 polymer ?
#
loop_
_entity_poly.entity_id
_entity_poly.type
_entity_poly.pdbx_seq_one_letter_code
_entity_poly.pdbx_strand_id
1 'polypeptide(L)'
;MPRTQNGYLWGFPAADFAVVKGDEDTTLKTYQFGKRTMAHKFCPNCGTTVLARLPSADASSKVGINIRALQDVDFDAIEVVTNAKGASTEPPYQVPEPVATGPVPEGSTVYNGSCHCGAVRYALVNPTEITAARGCDCSICWRDAALWIYPLTTLVTFAGREESLAEYTFGRNLTYHGFCKTCGVALFERFVDEDRELTALNVRTMNELDIDSLKLTMLYNKTRLPLYEV
;
A
#
# COMPACT_ATOMS: atom_id res chain seq x y z
N MET A 1 1.60 5.02 15.33
CA MET A 1 0.31 4.41 14.92
C MET A 1 0.58 3.00 14.37
N PRO A 2 -0.12 1.93 14.76
CA PRO A 2 0.03 0.63 14.10
C PRO A 2 -0.64 0.71 12.73
N ARG A 3 0.17 0.70 11.67
CA ARG A 3 -0.25 1.09 10.33
C ARG A 3 -0.58 -0.16 9.51
N THR A 4 -1.79 -0.22 8.94
CA THR A 4 -2.05 -1.15 7.83
C THR A 4 -1.05 -0.86 6.72
N GLN A 5 -0.54 -1.88 6.02
CA GLN A 5 0.45 -1.71 4.95
C GLN A 5 0.00 -0.74 3.83
N ASN A 6 -1.32 -0.60 3.64
CA ASN A 6 -1.94 0.30 2.66
C ASN A 6 -2.38 1.67 3.22
N GLY A 7 -2.06 1.97 4.49
CA GLY A 7 -2.35 3.26 5.13
C GLY A 7 -3.79 3.76 5.00
N TYR A 8 -4.78 2.85 5.10
CA TYR A 8 -6.19 3.15 4.88
C TYR A 8 -6.68 4.31 5.75
N LEU A 9 -7.55 5.13 5.16
CA LEU A 9 -8.38 6.08 5.89
C LEU A 9 -9.84 5.68 5.67
N TRP A 10 -10.44 4.98 6.64
CA TRP A 10 -11.80 4.45 6.50
C TRP A 10 -12.86 5.50 6.85
N GLY A 11 -13.78 5.73 5.92
CA GLY A 11 -15.03 6.45 6.15
C GLY A 11 -16.22 5.49 6.16
N PHE A 12 -17.16 5.68 7.07
CA PHE A 12 -18.35 4.83 7.21
C PHE A 12 -19.59 5.70 6.97
N PRO A 13 -20.18 5.69 5.76
CA PRO A 13 -21.34 6.52 5.47
C PRO A 13 -22.57 6.08 6.28
N ALA A 14 -23.39 7.05 6.68
CA ALA A 14 -24.65 6.83 7.40
C ALA A 14 -25.84 6.47 6.47
N ALA A 15 -25.69 6.69 5.17
CA ALA A 15 -26.68 6.40 4.13
C ALA A 15 -26.20 5.26 3.21
N ASP A 16 -27.10 4.80 2.34
CA ASP A 16 -26.83 3.71 1.41
C ASP A 16 -25.70 4.07 0.43
N PHE A 17 -24.63 3.28 0.46
CA PHE A 17 -23.57 3.30 -0.53
C PHE A 17 -24.03 2.55 -1.79
N ALA A 18 -23.89 3.18 -2.95
CA ALA A 18 -24.20 2.58 -4.24
C ALA A 18 -23.00 2.62 -5.18
N VAL A 19 -22.75 1.50 -5.86
CA VAL A 19 -21.81 1.45 -6.99
C VAL A 19 -22.55 1.93 -8.23
N VAL A 20 -22.14 3.08 -8.77
CA VAL A 20 -22.80 3.71 -9.93
C VAL A 20 -22.22 3.29 -11.28
N LYS A 21 -21.01 2.70 -11.28
CA LYS A 21 -20.33 2.18 -12.48
C LYS A 21 -19.47 0.98 -12.11
N GLY A 22 -19.57 -0.07 -12.91
CA GLY A 22 -18.96 -1.38 -12.61
C GLY A 22 -19.77 -2.15 -11.57
N ASP A 23 -19.17 -3.20 -11.04
CA ASP A 23 -19.81 -4.09 -10.08
C ASP A 23 -18.80 -4.52 -9.01
N GLU A 24 -19.20 -4.44 -7.74
CA GLU A 24 -18.30 -4.65 -6.60
C GLU A 24 -17.73 -6.06 -6.52
N ASP A 25 -18.48 -7.08 -6.94
CA ASP A 25 -18.12 -8.49 -6.78
C ASP A 25 -17.36 -9.03 -7.99
N THR A 26 -17.57 -8.44 -9.17
CA THR A 26 -16.95 -8.89 -10.43
C THR A 26 -15.85 -7.95 -10.93
N THR A 27 -15.90 -6.65 -10.59
CA THR A 27 -14.89 -5.66 -11.00
C THR A 27 -13.75 -5.57 -10.00
N LEU A 28 -14.02 -5.73 -8.70
CA LEU A 28 -13.00 -5.66 -7.65
C LEU A 28 -12.58 -7.04 -7.18
N LYS A 29 -11.30 -7.17 -6.82
CA LYS A 29 -10.81 -8.35 -6.10
C LYS A 29 -11.10 -8.22 -4.63
N THR A 30 -11.42 -9.34 -4.00
CA THR A 30 -11.70 -9.42 -2.56
C THR A 30 -10.56 -10.13 -1.83
N TYR A 31 -10.08 -9.54 -0.74
CA TYR A 31 -9.11 -10.11 0.16
C TYR A 31 -9.64 -10.12 1.61
N GLN A 32 -9.49 -11.25 2.28
CA GLN A 32 -9.88 -11.46 3.67
C GLN A 32 -8.75 -12.14 4.43
N PHE A 33 -8.61 -11.81 5.71
CA PHE A 33 -7.61 -12.38 6.60
C PHE A 33 -8.13 -12.46 8.04
N GLY A 34 -7.35 -13.09 8.92
CA GLY A 34 -7.71 -13.28 10.32
C GLY A 34 -9.07 -13.95 10.47
N LYS A 35 -9.96 -13.34 11.27
CA LYS A 35 -11.35 -13.83 11.48
C LYS A 35 -12.28 -13.65 10.28
N ARG A 36 -11.79 -13.07 9.17
CA ARG A 36 -12.57 -12.77 7.95
C ARG A 36 -13.78 -11.87 8.20
N THR A 37 -13.69 -11.03 9.23
CA THR A 37 -14.72 -10.05 9.60
C THR A 37 -14.65 -8.76 8.79
N MET A 38 -13.84 -8.72 7.73
CA MET A 38 -13.77 -7.60 6.81
C MET A 38 -13.28 -8.11 5.46
N ALA A 39 -14.06 -7.85 4.41
CA ALA A 39 -13.73 -8.18 3.02
C ALA A 39 -13.18 -6.93 2.35
N HIS A 40 -11.86 -6.82 2.25
CA HIS A 40 -11.18 -5.72 1.58
C HIS A 40 -11.33 -5.87 0.08
N LYS A 41 -11.74 -4.80 -0.60
CA LYS A 41 -11.95 -4.80 -2.05
C LYS A 41 -11.06 -3.78 -2.74
N PHE A 42 -10.30 -4.26 -3.72
CA PHE A 42 -9.30 -3.47 -4.43
C PHE A 42 -9.39 -3.64 -5.94
N CYS A 43 -8.93 -2.62 -6.67
CA CYS A 43 -8.90 -2.63 -8.12
C CYS A 43 -7.83 -3.62 -8.62
N PRO A 44 -8.17 -4.62 -9.46
CA PRO A 44 -7.19 -5.56 -9.99
C PRO A 44 -6.18 -4.93 -10.95
N ASN A 45 -6.44 -3.72 -11.45
CA ASN A 45 -5.58 -3.04 -12.42
C ASN A 45 -4.48 -2.21 -11.74
N CYS A 46 -4.82 -1.43 -10.71
CA CYS A 46 -3.87 -0.54 -10.05
C CYS A 46 -3.58 -0.88 -8.58
N GLY A 47 -4.21 -1.90 -8.00
CA GLY A 47 -4.00 -2.31 -6.61
C GLY A 47 -4.71 -1.45 -5.57
N THR A 48 -5.20 -0.25 -5.93
CA THR A 48 -5.88 0.65 -5.00
C THR A 48 -7.04 -0.04 -4.31
N THR A 49 -7.00 -0.04 -2.98
CA THR A 49 -8.13 -0.46 -2.15
C THR A 49 -9.21 0.61 -2.18
N VAL A 50 -10.42 0.22 -2.57
CA VAL A 50 -11.55 1.13 -2.77
C VAL A 50 -12.46 1.11 -1.54
N LEU A 51 -12.81 -0.08 -1.07
CA LEU A 51 -13.76 -0.24 0.02
C LEU A 51 -13.50 -1.55 0.79
N ALA A 52 -14.21 -1.72 1.91
CA ALA A 52 -14.30 -2.97 2.62
C ALA A 52 -15.73 -3.23 3.08
N ARG A 53 -16.19 -4.49 2.99
CA ARG A 53 -17.48 -4.92 3.54
C ARG A 53 -17.27 -5.56 4.91
N LEU A 54 -17.98 -5.06 5.91
CA LEU A 54 -18.01 -5.65 7.25
C LEU A 54 -19.26 -6.54 7.37
N PRO A 55 -19.18 -7.71 8.03
CA PRO A 55 -20.36 -8.49 8.39
C PRO A 55 -21.31 -7.64 9.22
N SER A 56 -22.59 -7.68 8.89
CA SER A 56 -23.66 -7.14 9.74
C SER A 56 -24.70 -8.22 10.02
N ALA A 57 -25.30 -8.15 11.21
CA ALA A 57 -26.39 -9.03 11.62
C ALA A 57 -27.75 -8.58 11.04
N ASP A 58 -27.86 -7.31 10.66
CA ASP A 58 -28.92 -6.79 9.80
C ASP A 58 -28.43 -6.77 8.35
N ALA A 59 -29.32 -6.88 7.37
CA ALA A 59 -28.96 -7.02 5.96
C ALA A 59 -28.20 -5.81 5.36
N SER A 60 -27.95 -4.74 6.13
CA SER A 60 -27.04 -3.66 5.75
C SER A 60 -25.61 -3.99 6.15
N SER A 61 -24.89 -4.71 5.29
CA SER A 61 -23.42 -4.83 5.43
C SER A 61 -22.81 -3.42 5.51
N LYS A 62 -22.23 -3.06 6.66
CA LYS A 62 -21.54 -1.78 6.83
C LYS A 62 -20.39 -1.72 5.84
N VAL A 63 -20.30 -0.64 5.08
CA VAL A 63 -19.23 -0.39 4.13
C VAL A 63 -18.24 0.59 4.75
N GLY A 64 -16.96 0.20 4.77
CA GLY A 64 -15.86 1.13 4.95
C GLY A 64 -15.38 1.58 3.58
N ILE A 65 -15.35 2.88 3.32
CA ILE A 65 -14.81 3.44 2.08
C ILE A 65 -13.41 3.96 2.37
N ASN A 66 -12.42 3.62 1.54
CA ASN A 66 -11.12 4.25 1.63
C ASN A 66 -11.27 5.70 1.13
N ILE A 67 -11.29 6.66 2.04
CA ILE A 67 -11.50 8.07 1.72
C ILE A 67 -10.41 8.56 0.74
N ARG A 68 -9.20 7.99 0.78
CA ARG A 68 -8.12 8.31 -0.16
C ARG A 68 -8.45 7.97 -1.62
N ALA A 69 -9.41 7.06 -1.85
CA ALA A 69 -9.91 6.68 -3.17
C ALA A 69 -11.00 7.60 -3.70
N LEU A 70 -11.59 8.46 -2.86
CA LEU A 70 -12.60 9.43 -3.27
C LEU A 70 -11.97 10.58 -4.05
N GLN A 71 -12.73 11.12 -4.99
CA GLN A 71 -12.40 12.34 -5.72
C GLN A 71 -12.97 13.55 -4.97
N ASP A 72 -12.34 14.71 -5.14
CA ASP A 72 -12.82 16.01 -4.66
C ASP A 72 -13.12 16.07 -3.15
N VAL A 73 -12.33 15.33 -2.36
CA VAL A 73 -12.37 15.37 -0.90
C VAL A 73 -11.35 16.36 -0.37
N ASP A 74 -11.81 17.31 0.46
CA ASP A 74 -10.93 18.11 1.30
C ASP A 74 -10.49 17.30 2.51
N PHE A 75 -9.29 16.73 2.43
CA PHE A 75 -8.73 15.90 3.49
C PHE A 75 -8.28 16.69 4.71
N ASP A 76 -7.96 17.98 4.55
CA ASP A 76 -7.55 18.83 5.67
C ASP A 76 -8.77 19.17 6.56
N ALA A 77 -9.98 19.09 6.01
CA ALA A 77 -11.24 19.26 6.73
C ALA A 77 -11.77 17.97 7.40
N ILE A 78 -11.13 16.82 7.20
CA ILE A 78 -11.58 15.54 7.79
C ILE A 78 -11.03 15.36 9.19
N GLU A 79 -11.92 15.27 10.17
CA GLU A 79 -11.57 14.85 11.53
C GLU A 79 -11.33 13.34 11.58
N VAL A 80 -10.11 12.94 11.97
CA VAL A 80 -9.80 11.54 12.24
C VAL A 80 -10.29 11.17 13.63
N VAL A 81 -11.53 10.70 13.70
CA VAL A 81 -12.23 10.39 14.97
C VAL A 81 -11.72 9.15 15.70
N THR A 82 -11.09 8.20 14.99
CA THR A 82 -10.50 7.01 15.60
C THR A 82 -9.24 6.56 14.89
N ASN A 83 -8.25 6.12 15.67
CA ASN A 83 -7.09 5.39 15.17
C ASN A 83 -7.29 3.91 15.51
N ALA A 84 -7.91 3.16 14.59
CA ALA A 84 -8.14 1.73 14.77
C ALA A 84 -6.81 0.99 15.00
N LYS A 85 -6.70 0.28 16.12
CA LYS A 85 -5.52 -0.54 16.45
C LYS A 85 -5.64 -1.93 15.81
N GLY A 86 -5.69 -1.98 14.49
CA GLY A 86 -5.83 -3.24 13.74
C GLY A 86 -4.73 -4.26 14.06
N ALA A 87 -3.51 -3.82 14.35
CA ALA A 87 -2.42 -4.72 14.76
C ALA A 87 -2.68 -5.46 16.08
N SER A 88 -3.60 -4.97 16.92
CA SER A 88 -3.98 -5.58 18.20
C SER A 88 -5.20 -6.50 18.09
N THR A 89 -5.75 -6.71 16.90
CA THR A 89 -6.91 -7.59 16.71
C THR A 89 -6.48 -9.04 16.55
N GLU A 90 -7.11 -9.95 17.29
CA GLU A 90 -6.86 -11.39 17.23
C GLU A 90 -7.48 -12.07 15.98
N PRO A 91 -6.77 -13.02 15.33
CA PRO A 91 -5.40 -13.44 15.62
C PRO A 91 -4.36 -12.39 15.15
N PRO A 92 -3.22 -12.25 15.85
CA PRO A 92 -2.17 -11.32 15.43
C PRO A 92 -1.69 -11.67 14.02
N TYR A 93 -1.32 -10.63 13.29
CA TYR A 93 -0.70 -10.80 11.98
C TYR A 93 0.62 -11.55 12.13
N GLN A 94 0.78 -12.65 11.38
CA GLN A 94 2.04 -13.37 11.31
C GLN A 94 2.91 -12.74 10.23
N VAL A 95 4.03 -12.17 10.66
CA VAL A 95 5.02 -11.59 9.75
C VAL A 95 5.60 -12.71 8.88
N PRO A 96 5.58 -12.57 7.54
CA PRO A 96 6.15 -13.59 6.66
C PRO A 96 7.65 -13.77 6.86
N GLU A 97 8.11 -15.00 6.65
CA GLU A 97 9.53 -15.35 6.75
C GLU A 97 10.42 -14.42 5.91
N PRO A 98 11.60 -14.03 6.42
CA PRO A 98 12.59 -13.25 5.67
C PRO A 98 12.93 -13.86 4.31
N VAL A 99 13.35 -12.99 3.38
CA VAL A 99 13.95 -13.44 2.12
C VAL A 99 15.43 -13.66 2.36
N ALA A 100 15.96 -14.81 1.97
CA ALA A 100 17.39 -15.08 2.06
C ALA A 100 18.17 -14.05 1.22
N THR A 101 19.12 -13.37 1.85
CA THR A 101 20.06 -12.47 1.18
C THR A 101 21.36 -13.20 0.91
N GLY A 102 22.16 -12.64 -0.01
CA GLY A 102 23.59 -12.97 -0.08
C GLY A 102 24.36 -12.47 1.16
N PRO A 103 25.70 -12.49 1.11
CA PRO A 103 26.54 -11.92 2.16
C PRO A 103 26.16 -10.47 2.45
N VAL A 104 25.97 -10.13 3.72
CA VAL A 104 25.66 -8.77 4.18
C VAL A 104 26.98 -8.05 4.45
N PRO A 105 27.31 -6.97 3.73
CA PRO A 105 28.54 -6.20 3.98
C PRO A 105 28.56 -5.61 5.39
N GLU A 106 29.74 -5.48 5.98
CA GLU A 106 29.91 -4.84 7.29
C GLU A 106 29.31 -3.42 7.30
N GLY A 107 28.60 -3.08 8.37
CA GLY A 107 27.90 -1.79 8.51
C GLY A 107 26.56 -1.71 7.78
N SER A 108 26.14 -2.73 7.04
CA SER A 108 24.81 -2.77 6.40
C SER A 108 23.73 -3.30 7.35
N THR A 109 22.50 -2.84 7.16
CA THR A 109 21.30 -3.32 7.84
C THR A 109 20.39 -4.03 6.84
N VAL A 110 19.83 -5.18 7.25
CA VAL A 110 18.85 -5.91 6.43
C VAL A 110 17.44 -5.53 6.86
N TYR A 111 16.67 -4.98 5.92
CA TYR A 111 15.25 -4.70 6.09
C TYR A 111 14.43 -5.71 5.32
N ASN A 112 13.58 -6.47 6.01
CA ASN A 112 12.65 -7.39 5.37
C ASN A 112 11.30 -6.71 5.17
N GLY A 113 10.60 -7.06 4.11
CA GLY A 113 9.25 -6.59 3.88
C GLY A 113 8.42 -7.56 3.05
N SER A 114 7.12 -7.35 3.04
CA SER A 114 6.19 -8.20 2.32
C SER A 114 4.87 -7.49 2.03
N CYS A 115 4.13 -8.03 1.06
CA CYS A 115 2.70 -7.76 0.99
C CYS A 115 1.98 -8.43 2.17
N HIS A 116 0.71 -8.07 2.37
CA HIS A 116 -0.02 -8.52 3.55
C HIS A 116 -0.19 -10.04 3.54
N CYS A 117 -0.46 -10.66 2.39
CA CYS A 117 -0.61 -12.11 2.33
C CYS A 117 0.72 -12.89 2.29
N GLY A 118 1.88 -12.22 2.28
CA GLY A 118 3.20 -12.84 2.21
C GLY A 118 3.57 -13.49 0.87
N ALA A 119 2.71 -13.37 -0.15
CA ALA A 119 2.95 -13.95 -1.48
C ALA A 119 4.07 -13.23 -2.25
N VAL A 120 4.28 -11.95 -1.96
CA VAL A 120 5.43 -11.17 -2.43
C VAL A 120 6.20 -10.73 -1.19
N ARG A 121 7.49 -11.04 -1.15
CA ARG A 121 8.41 -10.68 -0.06
C ARG A 121 9.67 -10.09 -0.65
N TYR A 122 10.37 -9.27 0.13
CA TYR A 122 11.68 -8.76 -0.25
C TYR A 122 12.60 -8.60 0.96
N ALA A 123 13.89 -8.54 0.68
CA ALA A 123 14.92 -8.07 1.59
C ALA A 123 15.70 -6.93 0.92
N LEU A 124 15.97 -5.88 1.68
CA LEU A 124 16.85 -4.77 1.32
C LEU A 124 18.09 -4.85 2.20
N VAL A 125 19.27 -4.97 1.60
CA VAL A 125 20.55 -4.83 2.30
C VAL A 125 21.02 -3.39 2.14
N ASN A 126 20.72 -2.53 3.12
CA ASN A 126 21.01 -1.11 3.03
C ASN A 126 22.31 -0.77 3.79
N PRO A 127 23.28 -0.08 3.16
CA PRO A 127 24.52 0.33 3.84
C PRO A 127 24.32 1.46 4.86
N THR A 128 23.10 2.01 4.95
CA THR A 128 22.76 3.11 5.86
C THR A 128 21.43 2.84 6.52
N GLU A 129 21.21 3.43 7.69
CA GLU A 129 19.92 3.35 8.37
C GLU A 129 18.86 4.18 7.63
N ILE A 130 17.65 3.64 7.51
CA ILE A 130 16.51 4.37 6.96
C ILE A 130 16.02 5.39 7.99
N THR A 131 16.31 6.67 7.75
CA THR A 131 15.91 7.79 8.64
C THR A 131 14.89 8.74 8.02
N ALA A 132 14.58 8.57 6.73
CA ALA A 132 13.65 9.41 5.99
C ALA A 132 12.90 8.62 4.92
N ALA A 133 11.69 9.08 4.61
CA ALA A 133 10.89 8.57 3.49
C ALA A 133 10.20 9.73 2.75
N ARG A 134 9.85 9.49 1.48
CA ARG A 134 9.16 10.46 0.64
C ARG A 134 7.69 10.10 0.47
N GLY A 135 6.81 11.01 0.82
CA GLY A 135 5.41 10.99 0.39
C GLY A 135 5.26 11.59 -1.00
N CYS A 136 4.22 11.16 -1.72
CA CYS A 136 3.85 11.71 -3.02
C CYS A 136 2.33 11.92 -3.04
N ASP A 137 1.88 13.07 -3.53
CA ASP A 137 0.46 13.46 -3.63
C ASP A 137 -0.14 13.18 -5.02
N CYS A 138 0.60 12.49 -5.90
CA CYS A 138 0.04 12.04 -7.17
C CYS A 138 -1.11 11.05 -6.92
N SER A 139 -1.97 10.87 -7.92
CA SER A 139 -3.24 10.16 -7.80
C SER A 139 -3.08 8.77 -7.20
N ILE A 140 -2.11 7.99 -7.66
CA ILE A 140 -1.91 6.62 -7.18
C ILE A 140 -1.26 6.59 -5.79
N CYS A 141 -0.18 7.37 -5.58
CA CYS A 141 0.55 7.37 -4.32
C CYS A 141 -0.31 7.89 -3.16
N TRP A 142 -1.17 8.87 -3.43
CA TRP A 142 -2.13 9.36 -2.46
C TRP A 142 -3.17 8.30 -2.06
N ARG A 143 -3.72 7.59 -3.06
CA ARG A 143 -4.73 6.53 -2.89
C ARG A 143 -4.21 5.36 -2.05
N ASP A 144 -2.97 4.97 -2.31
CA ASP A 144 -2.29 3.85 -1.64
C ASP A 144 -1.56 4.29 -0.35
N ALA A 145 -1.58 5.60 -0.05
CA ALA A 145 -0.87 6.23 1.06
C ALA A 145 0.63 5.90 1.11
N ALA A 146 1.24 5.63 -0.04
CA ALA A 146 2.58 5.07 -0.13
C ALA A 146 3.66 6.04 0.39
N LEU A 147 4.67 5.48 1.06
CA LEU A 147 5.83 6.21 1.55
C LEU A 147 7.08 5.54 1.00
N TRP A 148 7.83 6.25 0.16
CA TRP A 148 8.89 5.67 -0.66
C TRP A 148 10.27 5.96 -0.11
N ILE A 149 11.14 4.96 -0.15
CA ILE A 149 12.60 5.14 -0.22
C ILE A 149 13.09 4.66 -1.58
N TYR A 150 14.29 5.07 -2.01
CA TYR A 150 14.82 4.78 -3.34
C TYR A 150 16.22 4.14 -3.26
N PRO A 151 16.35 2.90 -2.75
CA PRO A 151 17.61 2.17 -2.82
C PRO A 151 18.00 1.79 -4.25
N LEU A 152 19.27 1.44 -4.43
CA LEU A 152 19.73 0.78 -5.65
C LEU A 152 19.02 -0.57 -5.82
N THR A 153 18.59 -0.88 -7.04
CA THR A 153 17.91 -2.14 -7.39
C THR A 153 18.75 -3.36 -7.01
N THR A 154 20.07 -3.26 -7.13
CA THR A 154 21.02 -4.34 -6.78
C THR A 154 21.06 -4.68 -5.28
N LEU A 155 20.50 -3.81 -4.42
CA LEU A 155 20.42 -4.03 -2.97
C LEU A 155 19.10 -4.71 -2.55
N VAL A 156 18.19 -4.96 -3.50
CA VAL A 156 16.85 -5.49 -3.24
C VAL A 156 16.71 -6.89 -3.83
N THR A 157 16.38 -7.86 -2.98
CA THR A 157 16.08 -9.23 -3.40
C THR A 157 14.59 -9.51 -3.19
N PHE A 158 13.89 -9.97 -4.23
CA PHE A 158 12.48 -10.35 -4.16
C PHE A 158 12.28 -11.86 -4.14
N ALA A 159 11.19 -12.31 -3.49
CA ALA A 159 10.64 -13.65 -3.59
C ALA A 159 9.15 -13.60 -3.95
N GLY A 160 8.70 -14.48 -4.85
CA GLY A 160 7.30 -14.57 -5.30
C GLY A 160 6.85 -13.46 -6.27
N ARG A 161 7.81 -12.73 -6.87
CA ARG A 161 7.53 -11.59 -7.75
C ARG A 161 6.85 -12.01 -9.05
N GLU A 162 7.34 -13.04 -9.73
CA GLU A 162 6.85 -13.42 -11.06
C GLU A 162 5.41 -13.92 -11.02
N GLU A 163 5.05 -14.66 -9.98
CA GLU A 163 3.74 -15.30 -9.85
C GLU A 163 2.70 -14.31 -9.29
N SER A 164 3.08 -13.59 -8.24
CA SER A 164 2.11 -12.91 -7.36
C SER A 164 2.07 -11.39 -7.53
N LEU A 165 2.96 -10.80 -8.32
CA LEU A 165 3.01 -9.35 -8.55
C LEU A 165 2.31 -8.95 -9.86
N ALA A 166 1.55 -7.86 -9.80
CA ALA A 166 1.09 -7.11 -10.96
C ALA A 166 1.74 -5.72 -10.96
N GLU A 167 1.90 -5.15 -12.15
CA GLU A 167 2.47 -3.82 -12.34
C GLU A 167 1.46 -2.94 -13.08
N TYR A 168 1.36 -1.69 -12.66
CA TYR A 168 0.50 -0.67 -13.27
C TYR A 168 1.34 0.53 -13.71
N THR A 169 1.10 1.04 -14.91
CA THR A 169 1.72 2.26 -15.44
C THR A 169 0.64 3.17 -16.03
N PHE A 170 0.88 4.48 -15.97
CA PHE A 170 -0.07 5.49 -16.41
C PHE A 170 0.62 6.83 -16.72
N GLY A 171 -0.15 7.75 -17.29
CA GLY A 171 0.30 9.12 -17.56
C GLY A 171 1.54 9.14 -18.47
N ARG A 172 2.66 9.64 -17.94
CA ARG A 172 3.92 9.74 -18.69
C ARG A 172 4.70 8.42 -18.78
N ASN A 173 4.17 7.32 -18.24
CA ASN A 173 4.83 6.01 -18.20
C ASN A 173 6.26 6.09 -17.63
N LEU A 174 6.41 6.75 -16.47
CA LEU A 174 7.73 6.92 -15.83
C LEU A 174 8.11 5.74 -14.94
N THR A 175 7.11 5.15 -14.29
CA THR A 175 7.29 4.10 -13.29
C THR A 175 6.25 3.01 -13.48
N TYR A 176 6.65 1.77 -13.20
CA TYR A 176 5.75 0.66 -12.96
C TYR A 176 5.49 0.56 -11.45
N HIS A 177 4.22 0.72 -11.05
CA HIS A 177 3.77 0.55 -9.67
C HIS A 177 3.45 -0.92 -9.41
N GLY A 178 4.24 -1.58 -8.58
CA GLY A 178 4.13 -3.00 -8.27
C GLY A 178 3.24 -3.27 -7.06
N PHE A 179 2.23 -4.11 -7.22
CA PHE A 179 1.32 -4.52 -6.15
C PHE A 179 1.03 -6.03 -6.17
N CYS A 180 0.61 -6.57 -5.02
CA CYS A 180 0.27 -7.98 -4.92
C CYS A 180 -1.11 -8.28 -5.55
N LYS A 181 -1.16 -9.24 -6.49
CA LYS A 181 -2.40 -9.71 -7.16
C LYS A 181 -3.45 -10.27 -6.19
N THR A 182 -3.04 -10.68 -4.99
CA THR A 182 -3.88 -11.35 -4.00
C THR A 182 -4.47 -10.39 -2.96
N CYS A 183 -3.66 -9.46 -2.44
CA CYS A 183 -4.09 -8.56 -1.36
C CYS A 183 -4.10 -7.07 -1.73
N GLY A 184 -3.70 -6.71 -2.95
CA GLY A 184 -3.71 -5.33 -3.44
C GLY A 184 -2.63 -4.42 -2.86
N VAL A 185 -1.79 -4.91 -1.94
CA VAL A 185 -0.75 -4.09 -1.30
C VAL A 185 0.27 -3.63 -2.32
N ALA A 186 0.50 -2.31 -2.40
CA ALA A 186 1.55 -1.68 -3.19
C ALA A 186 2.90 -1.79 -2.47
N LEU A 187 3.87 -2.47 -3.09
CA LEU A 187 5.17 -2.75 -2.49
C LEU A 187 6.29 -1.86 -3.02
N PHE A 188 6.32 -1.62 -4.32
CA PHE A 188 7.47 -0.97 -4.95
C PHE A 188 7.08 -0.15 -6.18
N GLU A 189 7.99 0.71 -6.61
CA GLU A 189 8.00 1.30 -7.95
C GLU A 189 9.33 0.99 -8.61
N ARG A 190 9.34 0.66 -9.90
CA ARG A 190 10.56 0.64 -10.70
C ARG A 190 10.43 1.62 -11.85
N PHE A 191 11.53 2.25 -12.22
CA PHE A 191 11.53 3.14 -13.38
C PHE A 191 11.37 2.32 -14.66
N VAL A 192 10.70 2.92 -15.65
CA VAL A 192 10.61 2.35 -17.00
C VAL A 192 11.95 2.49 -17.73
N ASP A 193 12.65 3.58 -17.46
CA ASP A 193 14.03 3.84 -17.86
C ASP A 193 14.98 2.85 -17.15
N GLU A 194 15.48 1.86 -17.87
CA GLU A 194 16.30 0.77 -17.32
C GLU A 194 17.68 1.24 -16.86
N ASP A 195 18.16 2.38 -17.36
CA ASP A 195 19.42 3.01 -16.88
C ASP A 195 19.27 3.57 -15.46
N ARG A 196 18.03 3.74 -14.97
CA ARG A 196 17.76 4.09 -13.58
C ARG A 196 17.72 2.84 -12.73
N GLU A 197 18.86 2.51 -12.14
CA GLU A 197 19.04 1.39 -11.23
C GLU A 197 18.44 1.61 -9.83
N LEU A 198 17.24 2.18 -9.75
CA LEU A 198 16.52 2.43 -8.50
C LEU A 198 15.21 1.63 -8.46
N THR A 199 14.97 0.98 -7.33
CA THR A 199 13.67 0.38 -7.00
C THR A 199 13.12 1.07 -5.78
N ALA A 200 12.07 1.87 -5.94
CA ALA A 200 11.44 2.51 -4.81
C ALA A 200 10.71 1.47 -3.96
N LEU A 201 10.87 1.48 -2.64
CA LEU A 201 10.20 0.55 -1.73
C LEU A 201 9.23 1.29 -0.81
N ASN A 202 8.02 0.77 -0.67
CA ASN A 202 7.01 1.30 0.23
C ASN A 202 7.35 0.90 1.66
N VAL A 203 7.82 1.85 2.47
CA VAL A 203 8.25 1.57 3.85
C VAL A 203 7.13 1.07 4.76
N ARG A 204 5.86 1.23 4.36
CA ARG A 204 4.71 0.62 5.06
C ARG A 204 4.65 -0.90 4.95
N THR A 205 5.39 -1.47 4.01
CA THR A 205 5.49 -2.93 3.81
C THR A 205 6.73 -3.52 4.47
N MET A 206 7.59 -2.69 5.07
CA MET A 206 8.76 -3.14 5.82
C MET A 206 8.36 -3.60 7.21
N ASN A 207 8.89 -4.75 7.61
CA ASN A 207 8.67 -5.32 8.92
C ASN A 207 9.44 -4.50 9.96
N GLU A 208 8.77 -4.20 11.07
CA GLU A 208 9.38 -3.60 12.28
C GLU A 208 10.07 -2.24 12.11
N LEU A 209 9.90 -1.57 10.97
CA LEU A 209 10.38 -0.20 10.79
C LEU A 209 9.48 0.78 11.54
N ASP A 210 10.07 1.61 12.41
CA ASP A 210 9.34 2.70 13.06
C ASP A 210 9.12 3.87 12.09
N ILE A 211 8.01 3.82 11.36
CA ILE A 211 7.62 4.86 10.39
C ILE A 211 7.26 6.18 11.10
N ASP A 212 6.92 6.18 12.40
CA ASP A 212 6.65 7.43 13.15
C ASP A 212 7.96 8.21 13.40
N SER A 213 9.10 7.52 13.45
CA SER A 213 10.43 8.14 13.63
C SER A 213 11.01 8.77 12.36
N LEU A 214 10.48 8.41 11.17
CA LEU A 214 11.05 8.82 9.90
C LEU A 214 10.79 10.30 9.60
N LYS A 215 11.81 10.99 9.12
CA LYS A 215 11.63 12.32 8.50
C LYS A 215 10.87 12.18 7.19
N LEU A 216 9.64 12.69 7.15
CA LEU A 216 8.83 12.68 5.93
C LEU A 216 9.06 13.95 5.10
N THR A 217 9.27 13.78 3.80
CA THR A 217 9.30 14.88 2.82
C THR A 217 8.29 14.62 1.71
N MET A 218 7.68 15.66 1.17
CA MET A 218 6.75 15.54 0.04
C MET A 218 7.49 15.79 -1.27
N LEU A 219 7.30 14.90 -2.25
CA LEU A 219 7.93 15.01 -3.57
C LEU A 219 7.31 16.13 -4.43
N TYR A 220 6.01 16.38 -4.24
CA TYR A 220 5.28 17.48 -4.84
C TYR A 220 4.51 18.23 -3.73
N ASN A 221 4.49 19.56 -3.80
CA ASN A 221 3.86 20.44 -2.81
C ASN A 221 2.56 21.07 -3.37
N LYS A 222 1.53 20.26 -3.65
CA LYS A 222 0.18 20.73 -4.04
C LYS A 222 0.18 21.85 -5.10
N THR A 223 0.35 21.51 -6.38
CA THR A 223 -0.17 22.40 -7.47
C THR A 223 -0.98 21.70 -8.54
N ARG A 224 -0.99 20.36 -8.59
CA ARG A 224 -1.88 19.61 -9.49
C ARG A 224 -2.21 18.28 -8.84
N LEU A 225 -3.46 18.10 -8.38
CA LEU A 225 -4.05 16.77 -8.43
C LEU A 225 -3.86 16.32 -9.90
N PRO A 226 -3.21 15.19 -10.19
CA PRO A 226 -3.12 14.74 -11.56
C PRO A 226 -4.55 14.59 -12.07
N LEU A 227 -4.86 15.40 -13.09
CA LEU A 227 -6.14 15.38 -13.78
C LEU A 227 -6.38 13.94 -14.22
N TYR A 228 -7.38 13.31 -13.62
CA TYR A 228 -7.95 12.08 -14.14
C TYR A 228 -8.78 12.51 -15.36
N GLU A 229 -8.20 12.40 -16.55
CA GLU A 229 -9.02 12.22 -17.74
C GLU A 229 -9.40 10.75 -17.78
N VAL A 230 -10.67 10.47 -17.44
CA VAL A 230 -11.28 9.13 -17.50
C VAL A 230 -11.76 8.87 -18.92
#